data_AF-A0A2V9XNC1-F1
#
_entry.id   AF-A0A2V9XNC1-F1
#
_cell.length_a   1.000
_cell.length_b   1.000
_cell.length_c   1.000
_cell.angle_alpha   90.00
_cell.angle_beta   90.00
_cell.angle_gamma   90.00
#
_symmetry.space_group_name_H-M   'P 1'
#
loop_
_entity.id
_entity.type
_entity.pdbx_description
1 polymer ?
#
loop_
_entity_poly.entity_id
_entity_poly.type
_entity_poly.pdbx_seq_one_letter_code
_entity_poly.pdbx_strand_id
1 'polypeptide(L)'
;MTLRQFLKTIGSCAALAVVVLVGMSITSPRGQAYGDNNGGKESEIRQGFAIAPVPLNLAGKNPALVGLGSYVVNAVADCNGCHRAGPGDNQFADGGNPYFGQPKKINQATYLGGGRDFGPLAPGSPHIVSRNLTPDKTGLPEGGHTFSEFVQIMRTGVDLDHLHPTCSATVTTNCLPPPF
;
A
#
# COMPACT_ATOMS: atom_id res chain seq x y z
N MET A 1 73.17 10.48 1.04
CA MET A 1 71.99 9.59 0.86
C MET A 1 72.18 8.82 -0.44
N THR A 2 72.12 7.49 -0.41
CA THR A 2 72.42 6.65 -1.58
C THR A 2 71.21 6.52 -2.51
N LEU A 3 71.45 6.33 -3.81
CA LEU A 3 70.43 6.24 -4.88
C LEU A 3 69.26 5.26 -4.57
N ARG A 4 69.52 4.24 -3.74
CA ARG A 4 68.50 3.28 -3.24
C ARG A 4 67.46 3.92 -2.29
N GLN A 5 67.78 4.98 -1.56
CA GLN A 5 66.84 5.69 -0.68
C GLN A 5 65.89 6.61 -1.47
N PHE A 6 66.34 7.17 -2.59
CA PHE A 6 65.51 7.95 -3.51
C PHE A 6 64.49 7.09 -4.26
N LEU A 7 64.90 5.90 -4.73
CA LEU A 7 63.99 4.97 -5.41
C LEU A 7 62.87 4.44 -4.50
N LYS A 8 63.15 4.23 -3.20
CA LYS A 8 62.14 3.79 -2.22
C LYS A 8 61.11 4.87 -1.87
N THR A 9 61.53 6.14 -1.81
CA THR A 9 60.65 7.27 -1.51
C THR A 9 59.74 7.61 -2.70
N ILE A 10 60.24 7.54 -3.93
CA ILE A 10 59.44 7.76 -5.14
C ILE A 10 58.38 6.66 -5.31
N GLY A 11 58.73 5.39 -5.09
CA GLY A 11 57.77 4.27 -5.16
C GLY A 11 56.66 4.35 -4.12
N SER A 12 56.96 4.84 -2.92
CA SER A 12 55.97 4.99 -1.83
C SER A 12 54.98 6.14 -2.09
N CYS A 13 55.43 7.25 -2.68
CA CYS A 13 54.55 8.35 -3.07
C CYS A 13 53.61 7.97 -4.23
N ALA A 14 54.10 7.20 -5.20
CA ALA A 14 53.27 6.72 -6.31
C ALA A 14 52.17 5.76 -5.84
N ALA A 15 52.47 4.85 -4.91
CA ALA A 15 51.48 3.94 -4.34
C ALA A 15 50.38 4.67 -3.56
N LEU A 16 50.74 5.69 -2.78
CA LEU A 16 49.78 6.53 -2.05
C LEU A 16 48.88 7.33 -2.99
N ALA A 17 49.43 7.88 -4.07
CA ALA A 17 48.64 8.61 -5.08
C ALA A 17 47.59 7.71 -5.75
N VAL A 18 47.94 6.46 -6.07
CA VAL A 18 47.01 5.49 -6.66
C VAL A 18 45.90 5.11 -5.68
N VAL A 19 46.21 4.91 -4.40
CA VAL A 19 45.18 4.59 -3.37
C VAL A 19 44.21 5.75 -3.18
N VAL A 20 44.69 7.00 -3.19
CA VAL A 20 43.82 8.19 -3.10
C VAL A 20 42.93 8.31 -4.34
N LEU A 21 43.48 8.11 -5.54
CA LEU A 21 42.71 8.13 -6.79
C LEU A 21 41.65 7.03 -6.83
N VAL A 22 41.97 5.81 -6.40
CA VAL A 22 41.01 4.69 -6.34
C VAL A 22 39.94 4.94 -5.27
N GLY A 23 40.30 5.51 -4.12
CA GLY A 23 39.36 5.89 -3.06
C GLY A 23 38.37 6.98 -3.48
N MET A 24 38.80 7.92 -4.32
CA MET A 24 37.94 8.96 -4.90
C MET A 24 36.96 8.42 -5.95
N SER A 25 37.25 7.26 -6.56
CA SER A 25 36.37 6.57 -7.51
C SER A 25 35.23 5.80 -6.84
N ILE A 26 35.31 5.56 -5.52
CA ILE A 26 34.25 4.95 -4.74
C ILE A 26 33.19 6.03 -4.45
N THR A 27 32.39 6.31 -5.47
CA THR A 27 31.14 7.04 -5.29
C THR A 27 30.18 6.13 -4.55
N SER A 28 30.10 6.28 -3.23
CA SER A 28 28.97 5.75 -2.47
C SER A 28 27.70 6.33 -3.11
N PRO A 29 26.65 5.53 -3.38
CA PRO A 29 25.37 6.11 -3.74
C PRO A 29 24.99 7.06 -2.62
N ARG A 30 24.95 8.36 -2.93
CA ARG A 30 24.43 9.35 -2.01
C ARG A 30 23.01 8.91 -1.71
N GLY A 31 22.76 8.46 -0.49
CA GLY A 31 21.40 8.34 0.02
C GLY A 31 20.79 9.72 -0.09
N GLN A 32 20.00 9.93 -1.15
CA GLN A 32 19.26 11.18 -1.30
C GLN A 32 18.21 11.19 -0.20
N ALA A 33 18.40 12.09 0.76
CA ALA A 33 17.31 12.48 1.64
C ALA A 33 16.18 12.99 0.74
N TYR A 34 15.08 12.25 0.73
CA TYR A 34 13.86 12.50 -0.02
C TYR A 34 13.33 13.89 0.33
N GLY A 35 13.60 14.84 -0.56
CA GLY A 35 13.36 16.26 -0.33
C GLY A 35 13.21 17.01 -1.63
N ASP A 36 12.52 16.42 -2.61
CA ASP A 36 12.01 17.14 -3.78
C ASP A 36 10.59 16.65 -4.07
N ASN A 37 9.60 17.43 -3.62
CA ASN A 37 8.19 17.06 -3.45
C ASN A 37 7.40 16.86 -4.76
N ASN A 38 8.09 16.74 -5.91
CA ASN A 38 7.46 16.55 -7.22
C ASN A 38 7.93 15.27 -7.93
N GLY A 39 9.21 14.91 -7.83
CA GLY A 39 9.76 13.70 -8.47
C GLY A 39 9.27 12.38 -7.83
N GLY A 40 9.11 12.36 -6.50
CA GLY A 40 8.58 11.21 -5.78
C GLY A 40 7.12 10.91 -6.15
N LYS A 41 6.28 11.95 -6.16
CA LYS A 41 4.85 11.82 -6.50
C LYS A 41 4.62 11.36 -7.94
N GLU A 42 5.41 11.86 -8.89
CA GLU A 42 5.28 11.42 -10.28
C GLU A 42 5.62 9.93 -10.46
N SER A 43 6.65 9.43 -9.75
CA SER A 43 6.99 8.01 -9.73
C SER A 43 5.85 7.17 -9.14
N GLU A 44 5.30 7.60 -8.01
CA GLU A 44 4.16 6.95 -7.35
C GLU A 44 2.92 6.92 -8.25
N ILE A 45 2.58 8.05 -8.90
CA ILE A 45 1.46 8.14 -9.85
C ILE A 45 1.62 7.12 -10.98
N ARG A 46 2.79 7.10 -11.62
CA ARG A 46 3.08 6.15 -12.71
C ARG A 46 2.99 4.71 -12.23
N GLN A 47 3.56 4.42 -11.07
CA GLN A 47 3.50 3.10 -10.47
C GLN A 47 2.06 2.69 -10.18
N GLY A 48 1.24 3.61 -9.64
CA GLY A 48 -0.17 3.38 -9.35
C GLY A 48 -0.99 2.98 -10.57
N PHE A 49 -0.69 3.57 -11.74
CA PHE A 49 -1.28 3.10 -13.00
C PHE A 49 -0.76 1.72 -13.41
N ALA A 50 0.54 1.47 -13.26
CA ALA A 50 1.17 0.22 -13.68
C ALA A 50 0.71 -1.01 -12.88
N ILE A 51 0.41 -0.82 -11.58
CA ILE A 51 0.03 -1.93 -10.68
C ILE A 51 -1.49 -2.08 -10.49
N ALA A 52 -2.29 -1.22 -11.10
CA ALA A 52 -3.75 -1.29 -10.97
C ALA A 52 -4.24 -2.63 -11.51
N PRO A 53 -4.91 -3.47 -10.68
CA PRO A 53 -5.37 -4.76 -11.13
C PRO A 53 -6.63 -4.64 -12.00
N VAL A 54 -7.30 -3.49 -12.01
CA VAL A 54 -8.51 -3.23 -12.79
C VAL A 54 -8.37 -1.94 -13.61
N PRO A 55 -9.11 -1.78 -14.71
CA PRO A 55 -9.13 -0.53 -15.46
C PRO A 55 -9.59 0.64 -14.58
N LEU A 56 -8.82 1.73 -14.56
CA LEU A 56 -9.17 2.92 -13.80
C LEU A 56 -10.00 3.87 -14.66
N ASN A 57 -11.14 4.32 -14.13
CA ASN A 57 -11.97 5.33 -14.78
C ASN A 57 -11.37 6.73 -14.58
N LEU A 58 -10.96 7.36 -15.69
CA LEU A 58 -10.39 8.72 -15.71
C LEU A 58 -11.39 9.80 -16.14
N ALA A 59 -12.58 9.44 -16.60
CA ALA A 59 -13.54 10.38 -17.16
C ALA A 59 -13.95 11.43 -16.11
N GLY A 60 -13.67 12.70 -16.42
CA GLY A 60 -13.98 13.83 -15.54
C GLY A 60 -13.15 13.88 -14.24
N LYS A 61 -12.08 13.08 -14.11
CA LYS A 61 -11.22 13.02 -12.91
C LYS A 61 -9.83 13.56 -13.19
N ASN A 62 -9.13 14.01 -12.15
CA ASN A 62 -7.71 14.36 -12.26
C ASN A 62 -6.87 13.06 -12.34
N PRO A 63 -6.17 12.79 -13.46
CA PRO A 63 -5.42 11.55 -13.63
C PRO A 63 -4.30 11.36 -12.60
N ALA A 64 -3.63 12.45 -12.18
CA ALA A 64 -2.58 12.37 -11.18
C ALA A 64 -3.15 11.88 -9.82
N LEU A 65 -4.33 12.36 -9.42
CA LEU A 65 -4.98 11.90 -8.19
C LEU A 65 -5.47 10.45 -8.30
N VAL A 66 -5.97 10.04 -9.48
CA VAL A 66 -6.40 8.65 -9.70
C VAL A 66 -5.19 7.70 -9.64
N GLY A 67 -4.09 8.04 -10.30
CA GLY A 67 -2.86 7.26 -10.26
C GLY A 67 -2.29 7.16 -8.85
N LEU A 68 -2.19 8.30 -8.13
CA LEU A 68 -1.73 8.31 -6.74
C LEU A 68 -2.64 7.50 -5.81
N GLY A 69 -3.97 7.62 -5.97
CA GLY A 69 -4.92 6.82 -5.21
C GLY A 69 -4.75 5.31 -5.44
N SER A 70 -4.56 4.91 -6.71
CA SER A 70 -4.27 3.51 -7.06
C SER A 70 -2.95 3.03 -6.44
N TYR A 71 -1.91 3.88 -6.42
CA TYR A 71 -0.65 3.56 -5.76
C TYR A 71 -0.85 3.30 -4.26
N VAL A 72 -1.58 4.17 -3.57
CA VAL A 72 -1.87 4.00 -2.14
C VAL A 72 -2.60 2.68 -1.89
N VAL A 73 -3.64 2.38 -2.67
CA VAL A 73 -4.49 1.18 -2.49
C VAL A 73 -3.76 -0.13 -2.82
N ASN A 74 -2.79 -0.12 -3.74
CA ASN A 74 -2.19 -1.34 -4.29
C ASN A 74 -0.72 -1.58 -3.92
N ALA A 75 0.01 -0.54 -3.50
CA ALA A 75 1.42 -0.64 -3.12
C ALA A 75 1.66 -0.34 -1.64
N VAL A 76 0.98 0.66 -1.07
CA VAL A 76 1.26 1.13 0.30
C VAL A 76 0.35 0.43 1.31
N ALA A 77 -0.94 0.34 1.02
CA ALA A 77 -1.93 -0.31 1.85
C ALA A 77 -2.31 -1.67 1.25
N ASP A 78 -2.50 -2.69 2.08
CA ASP A 78 -3.04 -3.99 1.65
C ASP A 78 -4.56 -4.01 1.74
N CYS A 79 -5.24 -3.04 1.11
CA CYS A 79 -6.70 -2.94 1.15
C CYS A 79 -7.34 -4.24 0.67
N ASN A 80 -6.82 -4.83 -0.41
CA ASN A 80 -7.34 -6.07 -0.98
C ASN A 80 -7.09 -7.31 -0.10
N GLY A 81 -6.05 -7.31 0.73
CA GLY A 81 -5.78 -8.40 1.68
C GLY A 81 -6.87 -8.56 2.74
N CYS A 82 -7.60 -7.49 3.06
CA CYS A 82 -8.74 -7.55 3.99
C CYS A 82 -10.11 -7.44 3.28
N HIS A 83 -10.19 -6.68 2.17
CA HIS A 83 -11.43 -6.35 1.49
C HIS A 83 -11.67 -7.15 0.20
N ARG A 84 -11.21 -8.39 0.07
CA ARG A 84 -11.58 -9.24 -1.08
C ARG A 84 -12.87 -10.01 -0.85
N ALA A 85 -13.64 -10.22 -1.92
CA ALA A 85 -14.88 -11.01 -1.90
C ALA A 85 -14.66 -12.51 -1.78
N GLY A 86 -15.51 -13.19 -1.02
CA GLY A 86 -15.62 -14.65 -0.96
C GLY A 86 -14.83 -15.33 0.18
N PRO A 87 -15.05 -16.64 0.38
CA PRO A 87 -14.39 -17.42 1.42
C PRO A 87 -12.92 -17.73 1.07
N GLY A 88 -12.06 -17.86 2.10
CA GLY A 88 -10.68 -18.33 1.94
C GLY A 88 -9.71 -17.29 1.36
N ASP A 89 -8.50 -17.72 0.99
CA ASP A 89 -7.50 -16.83 0.40
C ASP A 89 -7.58 -16.76 -1.13
N ASN A 90 -8.50 -15.94 -1.64
CA ASN A 90 -8.72 -15.72 -3.06
C ASN A 90 -8.22 -14.34 -3.55
N GLN A 91 -7.20 -13.79 -2.87
CA GLN A 91 -6.59 -12.50 -3.22
C GLN A 91 -5.87 -12.57 -4.57
N PHE A 92 -5.33 -13.73 -4.88
CA PHE A 92 -4.53 -14.00 -6.07
C PHE A 92 -5.30 -14.89 -7.03
N ALA A 93 -5.10 -14.67 -8.33
CA ALA A 93 -5.56 -15.59 -9.36
C ALA A 93 -4.72 -16.89 -9.32
N ASP A 94 -5.21 -17.95 -9.95
CA ASP A 94 -4.49 -19.22 -10.05
C ASP A 94 -3.07 -19.01 -10.63
N GLY A 95 -2.07 -19.59 -9.96
CA GLY A 95 -0.66 -19.41 -10.32
C GLY A 95 -0.12 -17.99 -10.09
N GLY A 96 -0.84 -17.15 -9.35
CA GLY A 96 -0.53 -15.74 -9.09
C GLY A 96 -0.10 -15.41 -7.67
N ASN A 97 0.13 -16.40 -6.81
CA ASN A 97 0.35 -16.19 -5.39
C ASN A 97 1.85 -16.06 -5.06
N PRO A 98 2.34 -14.86 -4.69
CA PRO A 98 3.75 -14.62 -4.42
C PRO A 98 4.28 -15.36 -3.19
N TYR A 99 3.42 -15.79 -2.26
CA TYR A 99 3.84 -16.60 -1.11
C TYR A 99 4.31 -18.00 -1.51
N PHE A 100 3.98 -18.45 -2.72
CA PHE A 100 4.49 -19.69 -3.31
C PHE A 100 5.59 -19.43 -4.35
N GLY A 101 6.21 -18.25 -4.36
CA GLY A 101 7.25 -17.87 -5.32
C GLY A 101 6.73 -17.61 -6.74
N GLN A 102 5.42 -17.44 -6.91
CA GLN A 102 4.79 -17.20 -8.21
C GLN A 102 4.76 -15.69 -8.53
N PRO A 103 4.71 -15.30 -9.83
CA PRO A 103 4.49 -13.90 -10.19
C PRO A 103 3.16 -13.40 -9.62
N LYS A 104 3.19 -12.30 -8.86
CA LYS A 104 1.98 -11.74 -8.24
C LYS A 104 0.93 -11.41 -9.31
N LYS A 105 -0.25 -12.01 -9.21
CA LYS A 105 -1.43 -11.70 -10.02
C LYS A 105 -2.65 -11.64 -9.14
N ILE A 106 -3.19 -10.43 -8.95
CA ILE A 106 -4.41 -10.21 -8.17
C ILE A 106 -5.60 -10.84 -8.89
N ASN A 107 -6.49 -11.47 -8.13
CA ASN A 107 -7.78 -11.91 -8.64
C ASN A 107 -8.71 -10.71 -8.77
N GLN A 108 -8.96 -10.28 -10.00
CA GLN A 108 -9.81 -9.12 -10.27
C GLN A 108 -11.28 -9.36 -9.90
N ALA A 109 -11.76 -10.61 -9.94
CA ALA A 109 -13.15 -10.94 -9.66
C ALA A 109 -13.52 -10.74 -8.18
N THR A 110 -12.53 -10.72 -7.29
CA THR A 110 -12.72 -10.55 -5.84
C THR A 110 -12.18 -9.22 -5.35
N TYR A 111 -11.55 -8.44 -6.22
CA TYR A 111 -10.81 -7.24 -5.85
C TYR A 111 -11.69 -6.20 -5.15
N LEU A 112 -11.35 -5.87 -3.90
CA LEU A 112 -12.03 -4.87 -3.07
C LEU A 112 -13.53 -5.12 -2.79
N GLY A 113 -14.05 -6.30 -3.15
CA GLY A 113 -15.47 -6.63 -3.04
C GLY A 113 -16.01 -6.87 -1.62
N GLY A 114 -15.14 -6.90 -0.59
CA GLY A 114 -15.54 -7.03 0.82
C GLY A 114 -16.18 -8.36 1.21
N GLY A 115 -16.85 -8.41 2.35
CA GLY A 115 -17.55 -9.60 2.85
C GLY A 115 -16.64 -10.65 3.50
N ARG A 116 -15.40 -10.28 3.83
CA ARG A 116 -14.51 -11.16 4.60
C ARG A 116 -14.94 -11.20 6.05
N ASP A 117 -15.35 -12.37 6.51
CA ASP A 117 -15.69 -12.64 7.90
C ASP A 117 -14.42 -12.84 8.75
N PHE A 118 -14.29 -12.04 9.81
CA PHE A 118 -13.22 -12.09 10.81
C PHE A 118 -13.68 -12.76 12.13
N GLY A 119 -14.92 -13.22 12.18
CA GLY A 119 -15.54 -13.82 13.35
C GLY A 119 -16.10 -12.79 14.33
N PRO A 120 -16.66 -13.26 15.45
CA PRO A 120 -17.23 -12.40 16.48
C PRO A 120 -16.13 -11.76 17.34
N LEU A 121 -16.33 -10.51 17.78
CA LEU A 121 -15.39 -9.82 18.70
C LEU A 121 -15.39 -10.43 20.11
N ALA A 122 -16.53 -10.95 20.54
CA ALA A 122 -16.74 -11.65 21.81
C ALA A 122 -17.76 -12.80 21.63
N PRO A 123 -17.77 -13.81 22.51
CA PRO A 123 -18.78 -14.87 22.47
C PRO A 123 -20.21 -14.30 22.42
N GLY A 124 -20.97 -14.65 21.38
CA GLY A 124 -22.34 -14.18 21.18
C GLY A 124 -22.50 -12.81 20.51
N SER A 125 -21.41 -12.11 20.17
CA SER A 125 -21.46 -10.88 19.37
C SER A 125 -21.62 -11.17 17.87
N PRO A 126 -22.10 -10.20 17.08
CA PRO A 126 -22.05 -10.24 15.61
C PRO A 126 -20.66 -10.54 15.08
N HIS A 127 -20.63 -11.19 13.93
CA HIS A 127 -19.41 -11.37 13.16
C HIS A 127 -18.99 -10.05 12.52
N ILE A 128 -17.70 -9.71 12.62
CA ILE A 128 -17.15 -8.54 11.92
C ILE A 128 -16.83 -8.93 10.49
N VAL A 129 -17.45 -8.25 9.55
CA VAL A 129 -17.24 -8.46 8.11
C VAL A 129 -16.63 -7.24 7.45
N SER A 130 -15.65 -7.42 6.56
CA SER A 130 -15.10 -6.30 5.78
C SER A 130 -16.16 -5.71 4.85
N ARG A 131 -16.11 -4.40 4.65
CA ARG A 131 -16.97 -3.68 3.72
C ARG A 131 -16.56 -3.87 2.26
N ASN A 132 -17.54 -3.74 1.36
CA ASN A 132 -17.28 -3.68 -0.07
C ASN A 132 -16.80 -2.28 -0.44
N LEU A 133 -15.52 -2.14 -0.77
CA LEU A 133 -14.92 -0.84 -1.10
C LEU A 133 -15.11 -0.46 -2.58
N THR A 134 -15.70 -1.33 -3.41
CA THR A 134 -15.93 -1.00 -4.82
C THR A 134 -16.90 0.17 -4.96
N PRO A 135 -16.77 0.98 -6.03
CA PRO A 135 -17.74 2.01 -6.30
C PRO A 135 -19.14 1.46 -6.54
N ASP A 136 -20.15 2.22 -6.16
CA ASP A 136 -21.53 1.94 -6.53
C ASP A 136 -21.80 2.28 -8.01
N LYS A 137 -23.07 2.15 -8.45
CA LYS A 137 -23.48 2.49 -9.82
C LYS A 137 -23.29 3.96 -10.19
N THR A 138 -23.18 4.86 -9.21
CA THR A 138 -22.91 6.29 -9.43
C THR A 138 -21.41 6.59 -9.46
N GLY A 139 -20.57 5.63 -9.09
CA GLY A 139 -19.12 5.75 -9.05
C GLY A 139 -18.58 6.31 -7.73
N LEU A 140 -19.43 6.36 -6.68
CA LEU A 140 -19.05 6.75 -5.33
C LEU A 140 -18.47 5.55 -4.56
N PRO A 141 -17.43 5.75 -3.73
CA PRO A 141 -16.76 4.65 -3.03
C PRO A 141 -17.67 3.97 -2.00
N GLU A 142 -17.29 2.75 -1.60
CA GLU A 142 -17.86 2.05 -0.45
C GLU A 142 -19.40 2.01 -0.48
N GLY A 143 -19.96 1.52 -1.58
CA GLY A 143 -21.41 1.35 -1.70
C GLY A 143 -22.23 2.64 -1.88
N GLY A 144 -21.60 3.81 -1.99
CA GLY A 144 -22.30 5.06 -2.34
C GLY A 144 -22.00 6.27 -1.45
N HIS A 145 -21.00 6.19 -0.58
CA HIS A 145 -20.70 7.27 0.36
C HIS A 145 -20.16 8.54 -0.33
N THR A 146 -20.55 9.69 0.22
CA THR A 146 -19.97 10.98 -0.16
C THR A 146 -18.50 11.04 0.22
N PHE A 147 -17.75 11.98 -0.36
CA PHE A 147 -16.34 12.15 -0.01
C PHE A 147 -16.13 12.48 1.49
N SER A 148 -17.02 13.28 2.09
CA SER A 148 -16.94 13.60 3.52
C SER A 148 -17.15 12.38 4.40
N GLU A 149 -18.13 11.55 4.08
CA GLU A 149 -18.39 10.30 4.79
C GLU A 149 -17.23 9.33 4.62
N PHE A 150 -16.74 9.16 3.39
CA PHE A 150 -15.57 8.32 3.10
C PHE A 150 -14.34 8.76 3.93
N VAL A 151 -14.05 10.06 4.00
CA VAL A 151 -12.95 10.58 4.83
C VAL A 151 -13.19 10.32 6.32
N GLN A 152 -14.44 10.47 6.80
CA GLN A 152 -14.79 10.20 8.19
C GLN A 152 -14.59 8.71 8.52
N ILE A 153 -15.12 7.81 7.70
CA ILE A 153 -14.96 6.36 7.82
C ILE A 153 -13.47 6.01 7.85
N MET A 154 -12.69 6.46 6.86
CA MET A 154 -11.27 6.11 6.76
C MET A 154 -10.41 6.65 7.90
N ARG A 155 -10.79 7.77 8.54
CA ARG A 155 -10.00 8.38 9.62
C ARG A 155 -10.41 7.91 11.01
N THR A 156 -11.64 7.47 11.19
CA THR A 156 -12.21 7.17 12.52
C THR A 156 -12.64 5.72 12.68
N GLY A 157 -12.86 5.00 11.58
CA GLY A 157 -13.43 3.65 11.58
C GLY A 157 -14.92 3.61 11.92
N VAL A 158 -15.64 4.74 11.89
CA VAL A 158 -17.07 4.77 12.18
C VAL A 158 -17.88 3.95 11.18
N ASP A 159 -18.85 3.18 11.68
CA ASP A 159 -19.81 2.41 10.86
C ASP A 159 -21.05 3.26 10.58
N LEU A 160 -21.09 3.94 9.44
CA LEU A 160 -22.24 4.76 9.02
C LEU A 160 -23.41 3.92 8.50
N ASP A 161 -23.18 2.66 8.13
CA ASP A 161 -24.23 1.71 7.74
C ASP A 161 -24.98 1.15 8.94
N HIS A 162 -24.41 1.31 10.15
CA HIS A 162 -24.91 0.74 11.38
C HIS A 162 -25.14 -0.77 11.27
N LEU A 163 -24.24 -1.49 10.60
CA LEU A 163 -24.31 -2.95 10.51
C LEU A 163 -24.00 -3.61 11.87
N HIS A 164 -23.14 -2.96 12.67
CA HIS A 164 -22.76 -3.42 14.00
C HIS A 164 -22.93 -2.30 15.05
N PRO A 165 -24.17 -1.89 15.37
CA PRO A 165 -24.41 -0.82 16.34
C PRO A 165 -23.93 -1.21 17.74
N THR A 166 -23.55 -0.23 18.56
CA THR A 166 -23.29 -0.46 19.99
C THR A 166 -24.59 -0.88 20.70
N CYS A 167 -24.52 -1.89 21.56
CA CYS A 167 -25.65 -2.37 22.33
C CYS A 167 -26.20 -1.29 23.27
N SER A 168 -27.52 -1.25 23.41
CA SER A 168 -28.23 -0.32 24.29
C SER A 168 -29.45 -0.98 24.93
N ALA A 169 -30.17 -0.25 25.79
CA ALA A 169 -31.43 -0.73 26.36
C ALA A 169 -32.50 -1.07 25.30
N THR A 170 -32.35 -0.56 24.07
CA THR A 170 -33.29 -0.78 22.96
C THR A 170 -32.69 -1.58 21.80
N VAL A 171 -31.37 -1.78 21.79
CA VAL A 171 -30.65 -2.55 20.76
C VAL A 171 -29.90 -3.68 21.46
N THR A 172 -30.52 -4.85 21.48
CA THR A 172 -30.05 -6.02 22.24
C THR A 172 -29.66 -7.20 21.35
N THR A 173 -29.89 -7.09 20.04
CA THR A 173 -29.55 -8.12 19.05
C THR A 173 -28.70 -7.49 17.95
N ASN A 174 -27.87 -8.32 17.33
CA ASN A 174 -26.91 -7.92 16.30
C ASN A 174 -26.08 -6.65 16.68
N CYS A 175 -25.64 -6.53 17.93
CA CYS A 175 -24.95 -5.35 18.45
C CYS A 175 -23.63 -5.68 19.13
N LEU A 176 -22.74 -4.70 19.23
CA LEU A 176 -21.46 -4.82 19.91
C LEU A 176 -21.55 -4.27 21.34
N PRO A 177 -21.11 -5.00 22.38
CA PRO A 177 -21.14 -4.48 23.74
C PRO A 177 -20.16 -3.30 23.90
N PRO A 178 -20.42 -2.32 24.78
CA PRO A 178 -19.45 -1.28 25.09
C PRO A 178 -18.09 -1.88 25.53
N PRO A 179 -16.95 -1.26 25.20
CA PRO A 179 -16.79 0.07 24.62
C PRO A 179 -16.70 0.10 23.08
N PHE A 180 -17.14 -0.96 22.41
CA PHE A 180 -17.07 -1.10 20.95
C PHE A 180 -18.13 -0.26 20.22
#